data_AF-A0A496A5X9-F1
#
_entry.id   AF-A0A496A5X9-F1
#
_cell.length_a   1.000
_cell.length_b   1.000
_cell.length_c   1.000
_cell.angle_alpha   90.00
_cell.angle_beta   90.00
_cell.angle_gamma   90.00
#
_symmetry.space_group_name_H-M   'P 1'
#
loop_
_entity.id
_entity.type
_entity.pdbx_description
1 polymer ?
#
loop_
_entity_poly.entity_id
_entity_poly.type
_entity_poly.pdbx_seq_one_letter_code
_entity_poly.pdbx_strand_id
1 'polypeptide(L)'
;MILYRLKNFALFNSFVEDIIVDGIGILSLPPEDLKTLDMTADKFNLDFDDAYQYAVAAKYEMQLISFDTDFDRTERKRKEPIEVL
;
A
#
# COMPACT_ATOMS: atom_id res chain seq x y z
N MET A 1 -4.47 -10.65 7.80
CA MET A 1 -5.74 -11.33 8.20
C MET A 1 -5.49 -12.42 9.28
N ILE A 2 -4.81 -12.10 10.38
CA ILE A 2 -4.53 -13.04 11.49
C ILE A 2 -5.52 -12.90 12.65
N LEU A 3 -5.91 -11.67 13.00
CA LEU A 3 -6.85 -11.38 14.09
C LEU A 3 -8.23 -12.01 13.84
N TYR A 4 -8.71 -11.98 12.59
CA TYR A 4 -9.93 -12.69 12.18
C TYR A 4 -9.80 -14.21 12.31
N ARG A 5 -8.66 -14.78 11.90
CA ARG A 5 -8.40 -16.23 12.01
C ARG A 5 -8.39 -16.68 13.48
N LEU A 6 -7.84 -15.84 14.35
CA LEU A 6 -7.81 -16.04 15.81
C LEU A 6 -9.13 -15.65 16.49
N LYS A 7 -10.14 -15.19 15.75
CA LYS A 7 -11.42 -14.69 16.25
C LYS A 7 -11.30 -13.56 17.30
N ASN A 8 -10.19 -12.84 17.27
CA ASN A 8 -9.95 -11.71 18.17
C ASN A 8 -10.50 -10.41 17.55
N PHE A 9 -11.84 -10.35 17.45
CA PHE A 9 -12.54 -9.24 16.78
C PHE A 9 -12.43 -7.91 17.53
N ALA A 10 -12.39 -7.96 18.87
CA ALA A 10 -12.24 -6.77 19.69
C ALA A 10 -10.91 -6.05 19.39
N LEU A 11 -9.80 -6.81 19.37
CA LEU A 11 -8.49 -6.25 19.03
C LEU A 11 -8.43 -5.75 17.58
N PHE A 12 -9.09 -6.44 16.65
CA PHE A 12 -9.20 -5.95 15.27
C PHE A 12 -9.89 -4.59 15.20
N ASN A 13 -11.02 -4.42 15.90
CA ASN A 13 -11.75 -3.16 15.91
C ASN A 13 -10.92 -2.03 16.52
N SER A 14 -10.28 -2.26 17.68
CA SER A 14 -9.39 -1.26 18.29
C SER A 14 -8.24 -0.88 17.36
N PHE A 15 -7.61 -1.86 16.70
CA PHE A 15 -6.55 -1.58 15.72
C PHE A 15 -7.02 -0.72 14.55
N VAL A 16 -8.22 -0.98 14.02
CA VAL A 16 -8.79 -0.19 12.93
C VAL A 16 -9.08 1.24 13.38
N GLU A 17 -9.64 1.42 14.57
CA GLU A 17 -9.91 2.75 15.12
C GLU A 17 -8.60 3.56 15.27
N ASP A 18 -7.63 2.98 15.98
CA ASP A 18 -6.37 3.63 16.33
C ASP A 18 -5.54 4.03 15.09
N ILE A 19 -5.55 3.20 14.04
CA ILE A 19 -4.69 3.41 12.86
C ILE A 19 -5.43 4.15 11.75
N ILE A 20 -6.66 3.75 11.44
CA ILE A 20 -7.35 4.22 10.23
C ILE A 20 -8.20 5.45 10.53
N VAL A 21 -8.93 5.45 11.64
CA VAL A 21 -9.90 6.52 11.93
C VAL A 21 -9.21 7.78 12.43
N ASP A 22 -8.22 7.62 13.32
CA ASP A 22 -7.62 8.76 14.01
C ASP A 22 -6.22 9.17 13.49
N GLY A 23 -5.60 8.36 12.62
CA GLY A 23 -4.15 8.45 12.38
C GLY A 23 -3.68 8.64 10.93
N ILE A 24 -4.43 8.21 9.91
CA ILE A 24 -3.92 8.07 8.54
C ILE A 24 -4.91 8.58 7.48
N GLY A 25 -4.41 9.35 6.52
CA GLY A 25 -5.16 9.70 5.31
C GLY A 25 -5.26 8.53 4.33
N ILE A 26 -6.46 8.22 3.86
CA ILE A 26 -6.69 7.16 2.87
C ILE A 26 -6.66 7.77 1.46
N LEU A 27 -5.77 7.25 0.61
CA LEU A 27 -5.70 7.57 -0.80
C LEU A 27 -6.19 6.38 -1.64
N SER A 28 -6.79 6.67 -2.79
CA SER A 28 -7.23 5.67 -3.75
C SER A 28 -7.03 6.15 -5.17
N LEU A 29 -6.85 5.20 -6.09
CA LEU A 29 -6.89 5.53 -7.51
C LEU A 29 -8.34 5.75 -7.97
N PRO A 30 -8.60 6.79 -8.78
CA PRO A 30 -9.86 6.92 -9.45
C PRO A 30 -10.01 5.87 -10.58
N PRO A 31 -11.24 5.58 -11.03
CA PRO A 31 -11.50 4.49 -11.97
C PRO A 31 -10.74 4.57 -13.30
N GLU A 32 -10.41 5.77 -13.77
CA GLU A 32 -9.63 5.98 -14.98
C GLU A 32 -8.20 5.42 -14.88
N ASP A 33 -7.54 5.56 -13.72
CA ASP A 33 -6.17 5.08 -13.53
C ASP A 33 -6.12 3.59 -13.23
N LEU A 34 -7.21 3.01 -12.73
CA LEU A 34 -7.34 1.56 -12.60
C LEU A 34 -7.21 0.84 -13.95
N LYS A 35 -7.58 1.50 -15.05
CA LYS A 35 -7.52 0.90 -16.40
C LYS A 35 -6.10 0.76 -16.95
N THR A 36 -5.14 1.45 -16.35
CA THR A 36 -3.72 1.43 -16.78
C THR A 36 -2.83 0.70 -15.79
N LEU A 37 -3.44 0.02 -14.81
CA LEU A 37 -2.72 -0.71 -13.78
C LEU A 37 -1.92 -1.90 -14.34
N ASP A 38 -2.46 -2.53 -15.39
CA ASP A 38 -1.82 -3.62 -16.13
C ASP A 38 -0.46 -3.19 -16.69
N MET A 39 -0.36 -1.97 -17.23
CA MET A 39 0.90 -1.41 -17.73
C MET A 39 1.93 -1.24 -16.60
N THR A 40 1.49 -0.87 -15.40
CA THR A 40 2.36 -0.72 -14.22
C THR A 40 2.82 -2.07 -13.70
N ALA A 41 1.88 -3.03 -13.60
CA ALA A 41 2.14 -4.40 -13.20
C ALA A 41 3.15 -5.06 -14.15
N ASP A 42 2.95 -4.96 -15.46
CA ASP A 42 3.86 -5.54 -16.46
C ASP A 42 5.24 -4.86 -16.45
N LYS A 43 5.28 -3.51 -16.43
CA LYS A 43 6.54 -2.75 -16.44
C LYS A 43 7.47 -3.13 -15.29
N PHE A 44 6.92 -3.35 -14.10
CA PHE A 44 7.71 -3.65 -12.91
C PHE A 44 7.60 -5.10 -12.45
N ASN A 45 6.83 -5.95 -13.17
CA ASN A 45 6.51 -7.33 -12.82
C ASN A 45 5.86 -7.48 -11.42
N LEU A 46 5.03 -6.50 -11.03
CA LEU A 46 4.31 -6.48 -9.74
C LEU A 46 3.01 -7.28 -9.82
N ASP A 47 2.54 -7.80 -8.69
CA ASP A 47 1.18 -8.30 -8.60
C ASP A 47 0.16 -7.16 -8.57
N PHE A 48 -1.13 -7.49 -8.53
CA PHE A 48 -2.19 -6.48 -8.56
C PHE A 48 -2.11 -5.51 -7.38
N ASP A 49 -1.90 -6.02 -6.16
CA ASP A 49 -1.93 -5.20 -4.95
C ASP A 49 -0.72 -4.26 -4.92
N ASP A 50 0.46 -4.76 -5.31
CA ASP A 50 1.67 -3.96 -5.38
C ASP A 50 1.63 -2.93 -6.52
N ALA A 51 1.12 -3.31 -7.69
CA ALA A 51 0.93 -2.37 -8.80
C ALA A 51 -0.04 -1.25 -8.41
N TYR A 52 -1.11 -1.57 -7.67
CA TYR A 52 -2.05 -0.59 -7.13
C TYR A 52 -1.37 0.38 -6.16
N GLN A 53 -0.67 -0.14 -5.16
CA GLN A 53 0.03 0.68 -4.17
C GLN A 53 1.09 1.58 -4.80
N TYR A 54 1.88 1.05 -5.75
CA TYR A 54 2.85 1.83 -6.50
C TYR A 54 2.18 2.93 -7.32
N ALA A 55 1.09 2.63 -8.01
CA ALA A 55 0.37 3.61 -8.83
C ALA A 55 -0.29 4.70 -7.98
N VAL A 56 -0.85 4.39 -6.80
CA VAL A 56 -1.32 5.40 -5.82
C VAL A 56 -0.16 6.31 -5.43
N ALA A 57 0.97 5.74 -5.00
CA ALA A 57 2.13 6.53 -4.61
C ALA A 57 2.63 7.40 -5.76
N ALA A 58 2.57 6.89 -6.99
CA ALA A 58 2.98 7.62 -8.17
C ALA A 58 2.08 8.81 -8.49
N LYS A 59 0.75 8.62 -8.46
CA LYS A 59 -0.24 9.66 -8.77
C LYS A 59 -0.19 10.82 -7.78
N TYR A 60 0.01 10.52 -6.50
CA TYR A 60 0.00 11.50 -5.42
C TYR A 60 1.40 11.96 -5.00
N GLU A 61 2.44 11.62 -5.77
CA GLU A 61 3.84 11.98 -5.50
C GLU A 61 4.33 11.59 -4.09
N MET A 62 3.87 10.44 -3.59
CA MET A 62 4.21 9.94 -2.26
C MET A 62 5.44 9.02 -2.29
N GLN A 63 6.20 9.02 -1.20
CA GLN A 63 7.24 8.02 -0.94
C GLN A 63 6.58 6.71 -0.50
N LEU A 64 6.94 5.60 -1.14
CA LEU A 64 6.49 4.28 -0.71
C LEU A 64 7.33 3.81 0.49
N ILE A 65 6.66 3.51 1.60
CA ILE A 65 7.26 2.95 2.81
C ILE A 65 6.80 1.49 2.91
N SER A 66 7.72 0.54 2.76
CA SER A 66 7.38 -0.89 2.75
C SER A 66 8.57 -1.76 3.12
N PHE A 67 8.29 -2.93 3.71
CA PHE A 67 9.27 -4.01 3.89
C PHE A 67 9.38 -4.92 2.65
N ASP A 68 8.48 -4.77 1.67
CA ASP A 68 8.45 -5.63 0.50
C ASP A 68 9.50 -5.22 -0.54
N THR A 69 10.51 -6.06 -0.73
CA THR A 69 11.60 -5.84 -1.68
C THR A 69 11.15 -5.80 -3.13
N ASP A 70 9.94 -6.25 -3.45
CA ASP A 70 9.43 -6.19 -4.81
C ASP A 70 9.34 -4.75 -5.32
N PHE A 71 9.25 -3.76 -4.46
CA PHE A 71 9.28 -2.36 -4.87
C PHE A 71 10.69 -1.85 -5.24
N ASP A 72 11.77 -2.57 -4.95
CA ASP A 72 13.16 -2.14 -5.23
C ASP A 72 13.45 -2.05 -6.73
N ARG A 73 12.69 -2.79 -7.55
CA ARG A 73 12.74 -2.75 -9.03
C ARG A 73 11.97 -1.60 -9.66
N THR A 74 11.25 -0.81 -8.86
CA THR A 74 10.48 0.33 -9.34
C THR A 74 11.32 1.61 -9.40
N GLU A 75 10.87 2.60 -10.16
CA GLU A 75 11.59 3.88 -10.29
C GLU A 75 11.64 4.66 -8.96
N ARG A 76 10.56 4.61 -8.16
CA ARG A 76 10.48 5.32 -6.87
C ARG A 76 11.21 4.59 -5.74
N LYS A 77 11.32 3.26 -5.85
CA LYS A 77 11.79 2.35 -4.80
C LYS A 77 10.99 2.49 -3.50
N ARG A 78 11.17 1.54 -2.58
CA ARG A 78 10.68 1.69 -1.20
C ARG A 78 11.73 2.37 -0.33
N LYS A 79 11.28 2.90 0.80
CA LYS A 79 12.08 3.01 2.02
C LYS A 79 11.52 2.06 3.07
N GLU A 80 12.36 1.60 3.97
CA GLU A 80 11.91 0.90 5.18
C GLU A 80 11.46 1.91 6.24
N PRO A 81 10.51 1.52 7.12
CA PRO A 81 10.05 2.38 8.21
C PRO A 81 11.19 2.98 9.05
N ILE A 82 12.28 2.22 9.26
CA ILE A 82 13.44 2.70 10.05
C ILE A 82 14.15 3.91 9.41
N GLU A 83 13.98 4.14 8.12
CA GLU A 83 14.60 5.25 7.39
C GLU A 83 13.78 6.57 7.48
N VAL A 84 12.60 6.54 8.09
CA VAL A 84 11.69 7.69 8.20
C VAL A 84 11.23 7.99 9.63
N LEU A 85 11.81 7.30 10.62
CA LEU A 85 11.57 7.51 12.05
C LEU A 85 12.53 8.55 12.66
#